data_AF-A0A2T7PAZ5-F1
#
_entry.id   AF-A0A2T7PAZ5-F1
#
_cell.length_a   1.000
_cell.length_b   1.000
_cell.length_c   1.000
_cell.angle_alpha   90.00
_cell.angle_beta   90.00
_cell.angle_gamma   90.00
#
_symmetry.space_group_name_H-M   'P 1'
#
loop_
_entity.id
_entity.type
_entity.pdbx_description
1 polymer ?
#
loop_
_entity_poly.entity_id
_entity_poly.type
_entity_poly.pdbx_seq_one_letter_code
_entity_poly.pdbx_strand_id
1 'polypeptide(L)'
;MAACPTIELPSGYAMPLVGLGTFDNLKDDMICEAVKAALDSGYRMVDCAWIYRSESAVGAALADRIKAGAVTRNELFISTKLWNTFHEPDRVEAGLRDSLNDLGLDYVDLLLMHWPMAFKEQTVERKAWILNTQTEPADVDFLDTWRAMEELVNKGLARSIGISNFNIQQLTRLLDAPGLRYKPANIQVESHPFFLNKELIDFCQGRGITVTAYSPLGKGGSTYAGKPTENILEHPTITSIAKAQAHSPAQVVLRWALQRGLSIVPKSCTPVRIRENIQLFDFSLTEDEMAAISLLDKHKRLVTLENCLFTTTVLGCRCPPILWESRDGRGRLYRLLPAAAPCVAPATTTTTSSSSTTTAAAAQTLPEVGVEQTVQDGVDEDRDKREQQAQGVDEAKLLGRPEDGVVEVGEDIDDGDGQPLQGEGEER
;
A
#
# COMPACT_ATOMS: atom_id res chain seq x y z
N MET A 1 21.69 -7.58 -19.44
CA MET A 1 20.22 -7.66 -19.61
C MET A 1 19.77 -6.41 -20.36
N ALA A 2 18.78 -6.53 -21.26
CA ALA A 2 18.20 -5.36 -21.92
C ALA A 2 17.55 -4.45 -20.86
N ALA A 3 17.66 -3.13 -21.04
CA ALA A 3 17.03 -2.18 -20.13
C ALA A 3 15.49 -2.34 -20.18
N CYS A 4 14.84 -2.22 -19.02
CA CYS A 4 13.38 -2.19 -18.93
C CYS A 4 12.85 -1.01 -19.77
N PRO A 5 11.94 -1.23 -20.74
CA PRO A 5 11.33 -0.15 -21.50
C PRO A 5 10.61 0.85 -20.59
N THR A 6 10.46 2.07 -21.11
CA THR A 6 9.84 3.19 -20.39
C THR A 6 8.59 3.68 -21.10
N ILE A 7 7.69 4.31 -20.35
CA ILE A 7 6.57 5.11 -20.84
C ILE A 7 6.83 6.59 -20.55
N GLU A 8 6.48 7.47 -21.49
CA GLU A 8 6.58 8.91 -21.28
C GLU A 8 5.39 9.42 -20.45
N LEU A 9 5.70 10.12 -19.36
CA LEU A 9 4.70 10.79 -18.54
C LEU A 9 4.26 12.11 -19.20
N PRO A 10 3.05 12.63 -18.92
CA PRO A 10 2.62 13.98 -19.29
C PRO A 10 3.58 15.11 -18.90
N SER A 11 4.42 14.88 -17.88
CA SER A 11 5.47 15.78 -17.42
C SER A 11 6.74 15.75 -18.27
N GLY A 12 6.82 14.88 -19.29
CA GLY A 12 7.99 14.70 -20.17
C GLY A 12 9.07 13.76 -19.63
N TYR A 13 8.90 13.22 -18.41
CA TYR A 13 9.85 12.26 -17.83
C TYR A 13 9.53 10.82 -18.27
N ALA A 14 10.57 10.02 -18.47
CA ALA A 14 10.45 8.60 -18.78
C ALA A 14 10.31 7.76 -17.49
N MET A 15 9.24 6.99 -17.37
CA MET A 15 8.98 6.07 -16.26
C MET A 15 9.17 4.62 -16.71
N PRO A 16 9.98 3.80 -16.01
CA PRO A 16 10.08 2.36 -16.32
C PRO A 16 8.74 1.63 -16.22
N LEU A 17 8.50 0.67 -17.12
CA LEU A 17 7.26 -0.11 -17.11
C LEU A 17 7.15 -1.08 -15.93
N VAL A 18 8.28 -1.49 -15.34
CA VAL A 18 8.32 -2.44 -14.23
C VAL A 18 9.08 -1.83 -13.06
N GLY A 19 8.40 -1.69 -11.92
CA GLY A 19 8.97 -1.25 -10.65
C GLY A 19 8.86 -2.31 -9.57
N LEU A 20 9.67 -2.20 -8.52
CA LEU A 20 9.54 -3.02 -7.32
C LEU A 20 8.54 -2.36 -6.36
N GLY A 21 7.44 -3.04 -6.06
CA GLY A 21 6.53 -2.59 -4.98
C GLY A 21 7.11 -2.89 -3.60
N THR A 22 6.95 -1.99 -2.63
CA THR A 22 7.53 -2.14 -1.28
C THR A 22 6.51 -2.19 -0.14
N PHE A 23 5.22 -2.33 -0.45
CA PHE A 23 4.19 -2.55 0.57
C PHE A 23 4.33 -3.92 1.22
N ASP A 24 4.80 -3.97 2.46
CA ASP A 24 4.73 -5.14 3.33
C ASP A 24 4.95 -4.79 4.81
N ASN A 25 4.55 -5.69 5.72
CA ASN A 25 4.88 -5.63 7.14
C ASN A 25 6.13 -6.46 7.45
N LEU A 26 7.16 -6.35 6.61
CA LEU A 26 8.43 -7.06 6.79
C LEU A 26 9.44 -6.22 7.56
N LYS A 27 10.49 -6.90 8.04
CA LYS A 27 11.64 -6.25 8.66
C LYS A 27 12.44 -5.45 7.62
N ASP A 28 13.06 -4.36 8.08
CA ASP A 28 13.81 -3.42 7.25
C ASP A 28 14.97 -4.07 6.49
N ASP A 29 15.65 -5.06 7.09
CA ASP A 29 16.73 -5.82 6.46
C ASP A 29 16.25 -6.59 5.22
N MET A 30 15.09 -7.26 5.32
CA MET A 30 14.49 -7.97 4.20
C MET A 30 14.07 -7.04 3.06
N ILE A 31 13.56 -5.84 3.39
CA ILE A 31 13.20 -4.83 2.40
C ILE A 31 14.45 -4.31 1.71
N CYS A 32 15.50 -3.99 2.48
CA CYS A 32 16.77 -3.50 1.98
C CYS A 32 17.39 -4.49 0.97
N GLU A 33 17.46 -5.78 1.34
CA GLU A 33 17.99 -6.82 0.44
C GLU A 33 17.11 -7.06 -0.79
N ALA A 34 15.78 -6.93 -0.66
CA ALA A 34 14.89 -7.01 -1.81
C ALA A 34 15.13 -5.87 -2.81
N VAL A 35 15.32 -4.64 -2.34
CA VAL A 35 15.62 -3.48 -3.18
C VAL A 35 16.97 -3.66 -3.88
N LYS A 36 18.01 -4.09 -3.15
CA LYS A 36 19.32 -4.39 -3.76
C LYS A 36 19.21 -5.46 -4.84
N ALA A 37 18.53 -6.57 -4.54
CA ALA A 37 18.32 -7.66 -5.50
C ALA A 37 17.56 -7.19 -6.75
N ALA A 38 16.60 -6.27 -6.62
CA ALA A 38 15.90 -5.68 -7.75
C ALA A 38 16.83 -4.81 -8.60
N LEU A 39 17.61 -3.91 -8.00
CA LEU A 39 18.55 -3.05 -8.71
C LEU A 39 19.62 -3.87 -9.45
N ASP A 40 20.16 -4.90 -8.78
CA ASP A 40 21.12 -5.85 -9.36
C ASP A 40 20.50 -6.70 -10.49
N SER A 41 19.17 -6.88 -10.48
CA SER A 41 18.41 -7.57 -11.54
C SER A 41 17.95 -6.63 -12.67
N GLY A 42 18.34 -5.36 -12.65
CA GLY A 42 18.04 -4.39 -13.72
C GLY A 42 16.80 -3.54 -13.51
N TYR A 43 16.15 -3.60 -12.35
CA TYR A 43 15.10 -2.64 -12.01
C TYR A 43 15.68 -1.23 -11.96
N ARG A 44 14.89 -0.27 -12.41
CA ARG A 44 15.17 1.17 -12.31
C ARG A 44 14.02 1.95 -11.72
N MET A 45 12.99 1.26 -11.22
CA MET A 45 11.86 1.88 -10.51
C MET A 45 11.61 1.18 -9.17
N VAL A 46 11.39 1.96 -8.12
CA VAL A 46 10.97 1.48 -6.79
C VAL A 46 9.75 2.29 -6.35
N ASP A 47 8.68 1.58 -6.00
CA ASP A 47 7.43 2.17 -5.52
C ASP A 47 7.31 2.06 -4.00
N CYS A 48 7.30 3.23 -3.36
CA CYS A 48 7.22 3.45 -1.93
C CYS A 48 5.89 4.12 -1.55
N ALA A 49 5.69 4.31 -0.26
CA ALA A 49 4.70 5.23 0.28
C ALA A 49 5.08 5.58 1.72
N TRP A 50 4.75 6.79 2.15
CA TRP A 50 4.97 7.24 3.52
C TRP A 50 4.41 6.26 4.56
N ILE A 51 3.22 5.72 4.32
CA ILE A 51 2.53 4.82 5.26
C ILE A 51 3.11 3.41 5.29
N TYR A 52 3.91 3.01 4.30
CA TYR A 52 4.50 1.65 4.26
C TYR A 52 5.61 1.49 5.29
N ARG A 53 6.18 2.61 5.75
CA ARG A 53 7.27 2.67 6.75
C ARG A 53 8.55 1.95 6.34
N SER A 54 8.66 1.61 5.06
CA SER A 54 9.80 0.95 4.44
C SER A 54 10.79 1.94 3.84
N GLU A 55 10.48 3.24 3.82
CA GLU A 55 11.26 4.26 3.11
C GLU A 55 12.71 4.38 3.60
N SER A 56 12.96 4.28 4.91
CA SER A 56 14.33 4.31 5.45
C SER A 56 15.16 3.09 5.01
N ALA A 57 14.54 1.91 4.95
CA ALA A 57 15.18 0.69 4.46
C ALA A 57 15.45 0.76 2.95
N VAL A 58 14.52 1.32 2.19
CA VAL A 58 14.70 1.61 0.76
C VAL A 58 15.85 2.59 0.57
N GLY A 59 15.87 3.71 1.30
CA GLY A 59 16.92 4.73 1.23
C GLY A 59 18.31 4.16 1.50
N ALA A 60 18.44 3.30 2.52
CA ALA A 60 19.69 2.60 2.81
C ALA A 60 20.17 1.72 1.63
N ALA A 61 19.26 0.97 0.99
CA ALA A 61 19.58 0.17 -0.19
C ALA A 61 19.99 1.02 -1.40
N LEU A 62 19.30 2.14 -1.64
CA LEU A 62 19.65 3.08 -2.71
C LEU A 62 21.04 3.67 -2.48
N ALA A 63 21.31 4.16 -1.27
CA ALA A 63 22.60 4.74 -0.90
C ALA A 63 23.76 3.72 -1.06
N ASP A 64 23.54 2.48 -0.64
CA ASP A 64 24.50 1.39 -0.81
C ASP A 64 24.84 1.14 -2.29
N ARG A 65 23.82 0.97 -3.15
CA ARG A 65 24.04 0.70 -4.58
C ARG A 65 24.63 1.88 -5.34
N ILE A 66 24.27 3.11 -4.95
CA ILE A 66 24.87 4.33 -5.50
C ILE A 66 26.34 4.45 -5.08
N LYS A 67 26.65 4.25 -3.81
CA LYS A 67 28.03 4.28 -3.30
C LYS A 67 28.90 3.20 -3.94
N ALA A 68 28.34 2.02 -4.22
CA ALA A 68 29.01 0.94 -4.93
C ALA A 68 29.20 1.21 -6.43
N GLY A 69 28.62 2.28 -6.98
CA GLY A 69 28.68 2.60 -8.41
C GLY A 69 27.84 1.65 -9.29
N ALA A 70 26.92 0.89 -8.70
CA ALA A 70 26.06 -0.05 -9.43
C ALA A 70 24.94 0.68 -10.20
N VAL A 71 24.50 1.82 -9.69
CA VAL A 71 23.52 2.73 -10.30
C VAL A 71 23.83 4.17 -9.89
N THR A 72 23.34 5.14 -10.64
CA THR A 72 23.33 6.55 -10.28
C THR A 72 21.91 7.01 -9.94
N ARG A 73 21.75 8.07 -9.14
CA ARG A 73 20.41 8.60 -8.79
C ARG A 73 19.58 8.94 -10.03
N ASN A 74 20.20 9.43 -11.10
CA ASN A 74 19.51 9.85 -12.32
C ASN A 74 19.01 8.67 -13.17
N GLU A 75 19.54 7.46 -12.97
CA GLU A 75 19.03 6.24 -13.61
C GLU A 75 17.81 5.66 -12.88
N LEU A 76 17.52 6.14 -11.66
CA LEU A 76 16.45 5.61 -10.82
C LEU A 76 15.20 6.47 -10.93
N PHE A 77 14.06 5.80 -10.92
CA PHE A 77 12.72 6.37 -10.83
C PHE A 77 12.12 5.98 -9.47
N ILE A 78 12.07 6.92 -8.52
CA ILE A 78 11.54 6.66 -7.19
C ILE A 78 10.14 7.27 -7.08
N SER A 79 9.13 6.44 -6.82
CA SER A 79 7.78 6.91 -6.49
C SER A 79 7.50 6.79 -4.99
N THR A 80 6.85 7.79 -4.43
CA THR A 80 6.24 7.70 -3.08
C THR A 80 4.85 8.31 -3.06
N LYS A 81 4.17 8.24 -1.91
CA LYS A 81 2.77 8.63 -1.76
C LYS A 81 2.56 9.49 -0.53
N LEU A 82 1.93 10.64 -0.72
CA LEU A 82 1.46 11.53 0.33
C LEU A 82 0.30 10.86 1.08
N TRP A 83 0.48 10.63 2.39
CA TRP A 83 -0.54 9.99 3.21
C TRP A 83 -1.71 10.91 3.53
N ASN A 84 -2.85 10.31 3.87
CA ASN A 84 -4.14 10.98 4.04
C ASN A 84 -4.15 12.04 5.15
N THR A 85 -3.22 12.00 6.10
CA THR A 85 -3.08 13.02 7.15
C THR A 85 -2.45 14.33 6.65
N PHE A 86 -1.78 14.32 5.50
CA PHE A 86 -1.06 15.47 4.96
C PHE A 86 -1.83 16.20 3.85
N HIS A 87 -3.16 16.06 3.80
CA HIS A 87 -3.97 16.71 2.77
C HIS A 87 -4.12 18.22 2.97
N GLU A 88 -4.02 18.72 4.19
CA GLU A 88 -4.02 20.17 4.45
C GLU A 88 -2.90 20.85 3.64
N PRO A 89 -3.18 21.91 2.85
CA PRO A 89 -2.22 22.50 1.91
C PRO A 89 -0.85 22.88 2.51
N ASP A 90 -0.83 23.37 3.75
CA ASP A 90 0.38 23.75 4.48
C ASP A 90 1.20 22.54 4.97
N ARG A 91 0.60 21.35 4.99
CA ARG A 91 1.22 20.10 5.41
C ARG A 91 1.77 19.25 4.27
N VAL A 92 1.32 19.48 3.02
CA VAL A 92 1.71 18.67 1.85
C VAL A 92 3.23 18.63 1.70
N GLU A 93 3.90 19.77 1.81
CA GLU A 93 5.37 19.82 1.71
C GLU A 93 6.05 19.06 2.86
N ALA A 94 5.58 19.22 4.09
CA ALA A 94 6.13 18.50 5.24
C ALA A 94 6.02 16.99 5.06
N GLY A 95 4.89 16.50 4.51
CA GLY A 95 4.68 15.08 4.20
C GLY A 95 5.69 14.55 3.18
N LEU A 96 5.95 15.28 2.10
CA LEU A 96 6.98 14.87 1.13
C LEU A 96 8.39 14.94 1.74
N ARG A 97 8.71 15.99 2.50
CA ARG A 97 10.02 16.15 3.13
C ARG A 97 10.34 15.02 4.12
N ASP A 98 9.33 14.54 4.86
CA ASP A 98 9.51 13.39 5.74
C ASP A 98 9.91 12.13 4.94
N SER A 99 9.21 11.84 3.83
CA SER A 99 9.59 10.75 2.92
C SER A 99 10.97 10.95 2.28
N LEU A 100 11.33 12.17 1.88
CA LEU A 100 12.66 12.48 1.32
C LEU A 100 13.77 12.24 2.33
N ASN A 101 13.55 12.61 3.60
CA ASN A 101 14.49 12.35 4.70
C ASN A 101 14.70 10.86 4.91
N ASP A 102 13.62 10.07 4.97
CA ASP A 102 13.69 8.62 5.12
C ASP A 102 14.42 7.98 3.92
N LEU A 103 14.07 8.37 2.70
CA LEU A 103 14.70 7.86 1.48
C LEU A 103 16.16 8.32 1.33
N GLY A 104 16.58 9.37 2.05
CA GLY A 104 17.88 10.02 1.87
C GLY A 104 18.04 10.65 0.48
N LEU A 105 16.98 11.30 -0.03
CA LEU A 105 16.91 11.88 -1.38
C LEU A 105 16.57 13.36 -1.35
N ASP A 106 17.04 14.11 -2.35
CA ASP A 106 16.67 15.52 -2.53
C ASP A 106 15.33 15.70 -3.28
N TYR A 107 14.95 14.71 -4.10
CA TYR A 107 13.72 14.71 -4.88
C TYR A 107 13.21 13.28 -5.15
N VAL A 108 11.92 13.16 -5.42
CA VAL A 108 11.29 11.96 -5.99
C VAL A 108 10.91 12.16 -7.45
N ASP A 109 10.88 11.08 -8.23
CA ASP A 109 10.49 11.15 -9.64
C ASP A 109 8.97 11.25 -9.80
N LEU A 110 8.22 10.65 -8.87
CA LEU A 110 6.76 10.69 -8.82
C LEU A 110 6.23 10.75 -7.39
N LEU A 111 5.48 11.80 -7.06
CA LEU A 111 4.69 11.86 -5.84
C LEU A 111 3.21 11.62 -6.15
N LEU A 112 2.59 10.64 -5.48
CA LEU A 112 1.17 10.34 -5.63
C LEU A 112 0.37 10.80 -4.41
N MET A 113 -0.83 11.36 -4.62
CA MET A 113 -1.83 11.42 -3.55
C MET A 113 -2.35 10.00 -3.27
N HIS A 114 -2.13 9.45 -2.07
CA HIS A 114 -2.37 8.02 -1.83
C HIS A 114 -3.86 7.62 -1.94
N TRP A 115 -4.75 8.44 -1.38
CA TRP A 115 -6.19 8.30 -1.55
C TRP A 115 -6.84 9.70 -1.67
N PRO A 116 -7.98 9.83 -2.37
CA PRO A 116 -8.75 11.08 -2.48
C PRO A 116 -9.54 11.41 -1.21
N MET A 117 -8.94 11.20 -0.02
CA MET A 117 -9.60 11.38 1.28
C MET A 117 -8.62 11.92 2.31
N ALA A 118 -9.00 13.02 2.95
CA ALA A 118 -8.24 13.63 4.03
C ALA A 118 -8.62 13.03 5.38
N PHE A 119 -7.62 12.79 6.22
CA PHE A 119 -7.79 12.42 7.63
C PHE A 119 -7.23 13.52 8.52
N LYS A 120 -7.85 13.71 9.68
CA LYS A 120 -7.29 14.62 10.69
C LYS A 120 -5.94 14.11 11.15
N GLU A 121 -5.08 15.05 11.52
CA GLU A 121 -3.86 14.72 12.22
C GLU A 121 -4.20 13.98 13.52
N GLN A 122 -3.43 12.92 13.78
CA GLN A 122 -3.55 12.18 15.02
C GLN A 122 -2.28 12.41 15.83
N THR A 123 -2.44 12.54 17.14
CA THR A 123 -1.36 12.73 18.10
C THR A 123 -0.50 11.48 18.32
N VAL A 124 -0.73 10.42 17.54
CA VAL A 124 -0.11 9.11 17.71
C VAL A 124 1.06 8.95 16.74
N GLU A 125 2.19 8.45 17.24
CA GLU A 125 3.38 8.17 16.43
C GLU A 125 3.06 7.33 15.19
N ARG A 126 3.78 7.62 14.09
CA ARG A 126 3.72 6.93 12.79
C ARG A 126 3.76 5.39 12.91
N LYS A 127 4.35 4.85 13.98
CA LYS A 127 4.46 3.40 14.24
C LYS A 127 3.17 2.71 14.70
N ALA A 128 2.21 3.44 15.29
CA ALA A 128 0.97 2.85 15.83
C ALA A 128 -0.23 2.86 14.86
N TRP A 129 -0.05 3.42 13.65
CA TRP A 129 -1.12 3.65 12.67
C TRP A 129 -1.73 2.40 12.03
N ILE A 130 -0.98 1.31 11.89
CA ILE A 130 -1.49 0.09 11.21
C ILE A 130 -2.34 -0.77 12.16
N LEU A 131 -2.34 -0.50 13.46
CA LEU A 131 -2.85 -1.47 14.43
C LEU A 131 -3.96 -1.00 15.38
N ASN A 132 -4.24 0.31 15.56
CA ASN A 132 -5.25 0.64 16.59
C ASN A 132 -5.88 2.05 16.67
N THR A 133 -5.87 2.88 15.62
CA THR A 133 -6.44 4.24 15.75
C THR A 133 -7.71 4.44 14.94
N GLN A 134 -8.73 5.03 15.59
CA GLN A 134 -9.90 5.57 14.92
C GLN A 134 -9.42 6.68 13.98
N THR A 135 -9.63 6.49 12.68
CA THR A 135 -9.35 7.51 11.68
C THR A 135 -10.54 8.44 11.55
N GLU A 136 -10.33 9.73 11.86
CA GLU A 136 -11.34 10.75 11.65
C GLU A 136 -11.13 11.44 10.30
N PRO A 137 -12.16 11.53 9.45
CA PRO A 137 -12.11 12.35 8.24
C PRO A 137 -11.86 13.83 8.57
N ALA A 138 -11.03 14.48 7.76
CA ALA A 138 -10.91 15.94 7.71
C ALA A 138 -11.73 16.49 6.54
N ASP A 139 -12.24 17.72 6.66
CA ASP A 139 -12.98 18.41 5.58
C ASP A 139 -12.01 19.22 4.71
N VAL A 140 -11.15 18.51 3.98
CA VAL A 140 -10.23 19.09 2.98
C VAL A 140 -10.61 18.53 1.61
N ASP A 141 -10.86 19.40 0.63
CA ASP A 141 -11.08 18.95 -0.75
C ASP A 141 -9.73 18.57 -1.37
N PHE A 142 -9.65 17.40 -2.02
CA PHE A 142 -8.43 16.93 -2.67
C PHE A 142 -7.92 17.90 -3.75
N LEU A 143 -8.77 18.80 -4.27
CA LEU A 143 -8.34 19.86 -5.18
C LEU A 143 -7.42 20.89 -4.51
N ASP A 144 -7.62 21.19 -3.22
CA ASP A 144 -6.73 22.09 -2.47
C ASP A 144 -5.39 21.40 -2.19
N THR A 145 -5.42 20.12 -1.83
CA THR A 145 -4.24 19.27 -1.73
C THR A 145 -3.46 19.24 -3.06
N TRP A 146 -4.17 19.08 -4.18
CA TRP A 146 -3.54 19.04 -5.51
C TRP A 146 -2.79 20.33 -5.83
N ARG A 147 -3.42 21.50 -5.60
CA ARG A 147 -2.76 22.80 -5.81
C ARG A 147 -1.47 22.94 -4.99
N ALA A 148 -1.46 22.43 -3.77
CA ALA A 148 -0.24 22.41 -2.95
C ALA A 148 0.80 21.41 -3.47
N MET A 149 0.39 20.25 -4.00
CA MET A 149 1.30 19.30 -4.66
C MET A 149 1.95 19.89 -5.92
N GLU A 150 1.23 20.71 -6.69
CA GLU A 150 1.79 21.42 -7.84
C GLU A 150 2.96 22.35 -7.45
N GLU A 151 2.94 22.95 -6.25
CA GLU A 151 4.08 23.75 -5.76
C GLU A 151 5.32 22.92 -5.48
N LEU A 152 5.16 21.63 -5.15
CA LEU A 152 6.29 20.73 -4.93
C LEU A 152 7.06 20.45 -6.24
N VAL A 153 6.37 20.51 -7.38
CA VAL A 153 6.98 20.45 -8.71
C VAL A 153 7.78 21.73 -8.98
N ASN A 154 7.21 22.90 -8.71
CA ASN A 154 7.90 24.18 -8.88
C ASN A 154 9.16 24.29 -8.01
N LYS A 155 9.13 23.69 -6.81
CA LYS A 155 10.28 23.62 -5.89
C LYS A 155 11.31 22.55 -6.25
N GLY A 156 11.03 21.70 -7.25
CA GLY A 156 11.92 20.61 -7.65
C GLY A 156 11.97 19.42 -6.68
N LEU A 157 11.07 19.36 -5.70
CA LEU A 157 11.01 18.26 -4.72
C LEU A 157 10.37 16.99 -5.32
N ALA A 158 9.50 17.17 -6.32
CA ALA A 158 8.95 16.09 -7.13
C ALA A 158 9.05 16.45 -8.62
N ARG A 159 9.57 15.54 -9.45
CA ARG A 159 9.60 15.76 -10.91
C ARG A 159 8.23 15.65 -11.55
N SER A 160 7.41 14.74 -11.04
CA SER A 160 6.05 14.49 -11.49
C SER A 160 5.12 14.32 -10.29
N ILE A 161 3.86 14.70 -10.45
CA ILE A 161 2.80 14.43 -9.48
C ILE A 161 1.68 13.61 -10.12
N GLY A 162 1.02 12.78 -9.31
CA GLY A 162 -0.07 11.92 -9.74
C GLY A 162 -1.00 11.57 -8.58
N ILE A 163 -1.88 10.62 -8.85
CA ILE A 163 -2.95 10.24 -7.92
C ILE A 163 -3.01 8.73 -7.76
N SER A 164 -3.61 8.26 -6.66
CA SER A 164 -3.84 6.85 -6.43
C SER A 164 -5.25 6.64 -5.88
N ASN A 165 -5.91 5.57 -6.33
CA ASN A 165 -7.26 5.21 -5.91
C ASN A 165 -8.34 6.29 -6.20
N PHE A 166 -8.22 7.04 -7.30
CA PHE A 166 -9.26 7.98 -7.75
C PHE A 166 -10.26 7.31 -8.69
N ASN A 167 -11.52 7.68 -8.59
CA ASN A 167 -12.56 7.28 -9.53
C ASN A 167 -12.68 8.23 -10.73
N ILE A 168 -13.47 7.84 -11.73
CA ILE A 168 -13.68 8.65 -12.95
C ILE A 168 -14.25 10.04 -12.61
N GLN A 169 -15.20 10.14 -11.67
CA GLN A 169 -15.82 11.41 -11.29
C GLN A 169 -14.82 12.35 -10.60
N GLN A 170 -14.02 11.84 -9.66
CA GLN A 170 -12.99 12.58 -8.94
C GLN A 170 -11.87 13.03 -9.88
N LEU A 171 -11.41 12.14 -10.76
CA LEU A 171 -10.43 12.50 -11.78
C LEU A 171 -11.00 13.53 -12.75
N THR A 172 -12.26 13.43 -13.14
CA THR A 172 -12.93 14.46 -13.97
C THR A 172 -12.95 15.80 -13.26
N ARG A 173 -13.35 15.86 -11.97
CA ARG A 173 -13.30 17.10 -11.17
C ARG A 173 -11.89 17.69 -11.10
N LEU A 174 -10.86 16.85 -10.99
CA LEU A 174 -9.47 17.29 -10.98
C LEU A 174 -9.03 17.88 -12.32
N LEU A 175 -9.38 17.22 -13.43
CA LEU A 175 -9.04 17.67 -14.77
C LEU A 175 -9.78 18.96 -15.17
N ASP A 176 -11.00 19.14 -14.68
CA ASP A 176 -11.83 20.31 -14.92
C ASP A 176 -11.58 21.45 -13.91
N ALA A 177 -10.65 21.25 -12.96
CA ALA A 177 -10.37 22.22 -11.92
C ALA A 177 -9.83 23.54 -12.52
N PRO A 178 -10.43 24.70 -12.19
CA PRO A 178 -9.93 25.98 -12.65
C PRO A 178 -8.49 26.21 -12.19
N GLY A 179 -7.61 26.57 -13.13
CA GLY A 179 -6.20 26.86 -12.87
C GLY A 179 -5.31 25.63 -12.70
N LEU A 180 -5.74 24.44 -13.14
CA LEU A 180 -4.88 23.25 -13.20
C LEU A 180 -3.61 23.54 -14.01
N ARG A 181 -2.44 23.46 -13.36
CA ARG A 181 -1.13 23.70 -13.99
C ARG A 181 -0.48 22.40 -14.43
N TYR A 182 -0.56 21.38 -13.59
CA TYR A 182 0.01 20.07 -13.87
C TYR A 182 -1.12 19.04 -13.93
N LYS A 183 -1.30 18.46 -15.11
CA LYS A 183 -2.14 17.28 -15.26
C LYS A 183 -1.53 16.10 -14.50
N PRO A 184 -2.34 15.23 -13.85
CA PRO A 184 -1.82 14.03 -13.21
C PRO A 184 -0.98 13.21 -14.19
N ALA A 185 0.29 13.00 -13.87
CA ALA A 185 1.22 12.28 -14.73
C ALA A 185 0.92 10.77 -14.76
N ASN A 186 0.49 10.25 -13.61
CA ASN A 186 0.17 8.85 -13.40
C ASN A 186 -1.05 8.72 -12.47
N ILE A 187 -1.84 7.69 -12.72
CA ILE A 187 -2.77 7.13 -11.74
C ILE A 187 -2.34 5.72 -11.35
N GLN A 188 -2.19 5.47 -10.04
CA GLN A 188 -1.87 4.14 -9.54
C GLN A 188 -3.10 3.47 -8.91
N VAL A 189 -3.55 2.36 -9.49
CA VAL A 189 -4.79 1.66 -9.08
C VAL A 189 -4.62 0.15 -9.05
N GLU A 190 -5.51 -0.54 -8.34
CA GLU A 190 -5.59 -1.99 -8.38
C GLU A 190 -5.99 -2.45 -9.78
N SER A 191 -5.21 -3.36 -10.35
CA SER A 191 -5.60 -4.07 -11.56
C SER A 191 -4.89 -5.42 -11.64
N HIS A 192 -5.68 -6.48 -11.83
CA HIS A 192 -5.22 -7.86 -11.99
C HIS A 192 -6.33 -8.68 -12.69
N PRO A 193 -6.10 -9.94 -13.10
CA PRO A 193 -7.11 -10.70 -13.86
C PRO A 193 -8.52 -10.79 -13.23
N PHE A 194 -8.65 -10.80 -11.89
CA PHE A 194 -9.98 -10.78 -11.23
C PHE A 194 -10.60 -9.39 -11.00
N PHE A 195 -9.88 -8.32 -11.37
CA PHE A 195 -10.34 -6.93 -11.28
C PHE A 195 -9.65 -6.10 -12.36
N LEU A 196 -10.27 -6.02 -13.55
CA LEU A 196 -9.67 -5.32 -14.69
C LEU A 196 -9.51 -3.83 -14.42
N ASN A 197 -10.52 -3.22 -13.79
CA ASN A 197 -10.68 -1.78 -13.67
C ASN A 197 -10.70 -1.08 -15.05
N LYS A 198 -11.31 -1.74 -16.05
CA LYS A 198 -11.19 -1.40 -17.48
C LYS A 198 -11.64 0.03 -17.79
N GLU A 199 -12.83 0.42 -17.31
CA GLU A 199 -13.41 1.74 -17.63
C GLU A 199 -12.52 2.89 -17.17
N LEU A 200 -11.98 2.82 -15.96
CA LEU A 200 -11.07 3.84 -15.43
C LEU A 200 -9.76 3.88 -16.21
N ILE A 201 -9.21 2.70 -16.52
CA ILE A 201 -7.95 2.58 -17.27
C ILE A 201 -8.10 3.19 -18.66
N ASP A 202 -9.13 2.80 -19.41
CA ASP A 202 -9.42 3.33 -20.74
C ASP A 202 -9.63 4.86 -20.68
N PHE A 203 -10.35 5.34 -19.66
CA PHE A 203 -10.59 6.77 -19.45
C PHE A 203 -9.29 7.56 -19.24
N CYS A 204 -8.34 7.00 -18.50
CA CYS A 204 -7.05 7.62 -18.21
C CYS A 204 -6.13 7.59 -19.44
N GLN A 205 -6.00 6.44 -20.08
CA GLN A 205 -5.20 6.27 -21.31
C GLN A 205 -5.73 7.14 -22.45
N GLY A 206 -7.05 7.22 -22.64
CA GLY A 206 -7.68 8.11 -23.63
C GLY A 206 -7.45 9.60 -23.36
N ARG A 207 -7.00 9.96 -22.15
CA ARG A 207 -6.55 11.30 -21.79
C ARG A 207 -5.03 11.40 -21.70
N GLY A 208 -4.26 10.40 -22.10
CA GLY A 208 -2.80 10.43 -22.00
C GLY A 208 -2.27 10.47 -20.56
N ILE A 209 -3.06 10.00 -19.57
CA ILE A 209 -2.59 9.79 -18.20
C ILE A 209 -2.08 8.35 -18.12
N THR A 210 -0.82 8.18 -17.71
CA THR A 210 -0.26 6.83 -17.56
C THR A 210 -0.90 6.10 -16.39
N VAL A 211 -0.98 4.77 -16.45
CA VAL A 211 -1.56 3.97 -15.38
C VAL A 211 -0.56 2.96 -14.86
N THR A 212 -0.37 2.96 -13.54
CA THR A 212 0.42 1.94 -12.83
C THR A 212 -0.52 0.99 -12.09
N ALA A 213 -0.43 -0.32 -12.39
CA ALA A 213 -1.17 -1.34 -11.67
C ALA A 213 -0.43 -1.75 -10.39
N TYR A 214 -1.03 -1.46 -9.23
CA TYR A 214 -0.62 -2.08 -7.95
C TYR A 214 -1.35 -3.41 -7.74
N SER A 215 -0.79 -4.25 -6.86
CA SER A 215 -1.26 -5.62 -6.64
C SER A 215 -1.47 -6.42 -7.93
N PRO A 216 -0.55 -6.36 -8.93
CA PRO A 216 -0.81 -6.96 -10.25
C PRO A 216 -0.99 -8.48 -10.22
N LEU A 217 -0.53 -9.14 -9.16
CA LEU A 217 -0.69 -10.59 -8.92
C LEU A 217 -1.87 -10.94 -7.99
N GLY A 218 -2.74 -9.98 -7.65
CA GLY A 218 -3.90 -10.20 -6.78
C GLY A 218 -3.56 -10.76 -5.40
N LYS A 219 -2.41 -10.35 -4.83
CA LYS A 219 -1.83 -10.88 -3.57
C LYS A 219 -1.46 -12.38 -3.59
N GLY A 220 -1.54 -13.07 -4.74
CA GLY A 220 -0.96 -14.40 -4.94
C GLY A 220 -1.43 -15.48 -3.96
N GLY A 221 -2.70 -15.45 -3.57
CA GLY A 221 -3.27 -16.42 -2.62
C GLY A 221 -2.92 -16.15 -1.15
N SER A 222 -2.28 -15.03 -0.83
CA SER A 222 -1.95 -14.68 0.56
C SER A 222 -3.20 -14.28 1.36
N THR A 223 -3.05 -14.20 2.69
CA THR A 223 -4.05 -13.55 3.54
C THR A 223 -3.93 -12.03 3.39
N TYR A 224 -5.06 -11.34 3.21
CA TYR A 224 -5.15 -9.88 3.20
C TYR A 224 -6.40 -9.44 3.98
N ALA A 225 -6.26 -8.44 4.85
CA ALA A 225 -7.34 -8.00 5.75
C ALA A 225 -8.02 -9.18 6.51
N GLY A 226 -7.21 -10.14 6.98
CA GLY A 226 -7.68 -11.31 7.72
C GLY A 226 -8.39 -12.38 6.89
N LYS A 227 -8.45 -12.23 5.56
CA LYS A 227 -9.14 -13.18 4.66
C LYS A 227 -8.17 -13.76 3.63
N PRO A 228 -8.26 -15.06 3.30
CA PRO A 228 -7.49 -15.62 2.20
C PRO A 228 -7.95 -14.98 0.88
N THR A 229 -6.98 -14.65 0.03
CA THR A 229 -7.25 -14.22 -1.35
C THR A 229 -7.26 -15.44 -2.27
N GLU A 230 -7.99 -15.35 -3.39
CA GLU A 230 -7.96 -16.40 -4.40
C GLU A 230 -6.63 -16.33 -5.16
N ASN A 231 -5.98 -17.47 -5.38
CA ASN A 231 -4.68 -17.50 -6.03
C ASN A 231 -4.82 -17.45 -7.56
N ILE A 232 -4.67 -16.27 -8.14
CA ILE A 232 -4.68 -16.06 -9.61
C ILE A 232 -3.62 -16.93 -10.30
N LEU A 233 -2.48 -17.19 -9.65
CA LEU A 233 -1.35 -17.91 -10.24
C LEU A 233 -1.62 -19.41 -10.41
N GLU A 234 -2.63 -19.94 -9.72
CA GLU A 234 -3.06 -21.34 -9.82
C GLU A 234 -4.26 -21.53 -10.76
N HIS A 235 -4.84 -20.45 -11.28
CA HIS A 235 -6.02 -20.54 -12.13
C HIS A 235 -5.71 -21.35 -13.42
N PRO A 236 -6.56 -22.31 -13.83
CA PRO A 236 -6.28 -23.20 -14.97
C PRO A 236 -5.95 -22.46 -16.27
N THR A 237 -6.64 -21.35 -16.56
CA THR A 237 -6.34 -20.49 -17.71
C THR A 237 -4.91 -19.94 -17.65
N ILE A 238 -4.47 -19.43 -16.48
CA ILE A 238 -3.15 -18.85 -16.31
C ILE A 238 -2.07 -19.93 -16.41
N THR A 239 -2.25 -21.05 -15.72
CA THR A 239 -1.27 -22.15 -15.74
C THR A 239 -1.16 -22.82 -17.10
N SER A 240 -2.27 -22.93 -17.86
CA SER A 240 -2.23 -23.44 -19.23
C SER A 240 -1.47 -22.51 -20.18
N ILE A 241 -1.70 -21.20 -20.07
CA ILE A 241 -0.98 -20.20 -20.88
C ILE A 241 0.50 -20.18 -20.52
N ALA A 242 0.81 -20.22 -19.22
CA ALA A 242 2.18 -20.29 -18.70
C ALA A 242 2.94 -21.48 -19.29
N LYS A 243 2.31 -22.66 -19.32
CA LYS A 243 2.88 -23.86 -19.95
C LYS A 243 3.09 -23.69 -21.46
N ALA A 244 2.12 -23.12 -22.17
CA ALA A 244 2.22 -22.89 -23.61
C ALA A 244 3.35 -21.90 -23.96
N GLN A 245 3.51 -20.86 -23.15
CA GLN A 245 4.54 -19.84 -23.31
C GLN A 245 5.92 -20.27 -22.78
N ALA A 246 6.02 -21.38 -22.03
CA ALA A 246 7.23 -21.77 -21.28
C ALA A 246 7.73 -20.70 -20.29
N HIS A 247 6.78 -19.97 -19.68
CA HIS A 247 7.03 -18.93 -18.68
C HIS A 247 6.23 -19.24 -17.41
N SER A 248 6.52 -18.55 -16.30
CA SER A 248 5.77 -18.76 -15.07
C SER A 248 4.37 -18.14 -15.12
N PRO A 249 3.44 -18.61 -14.27
CA PRO A 249 2.14 -17.96 -14.07
C PRO A 249 2.26 -16.47 -13.72
N ALA A 250 3.27 -16.09 -12.93
CA ALA A 250 3.49 -14.68 -12.57
C ALA A 250 3.90 -13.87 -13.79
N GLN A 251 4.85 -14.36 -14.60
CA GLN A 251 5.27 -13.68 -15.82
C GLN A 251 4.09 -13.49 -16.80
N VAL A 252 3.22 -14.49 -16.97
CA VAL A 252 2.02 -14.38 -17.81
C VAL A 252 1.10 -13.26 -17.31
N VAL A 253 0.80 -13.22 -16.02
CA VAL A 253 -0.10 -12.19 -15.44
C VAL A 253 0.51 -10.78 -15.55
N LEU A 254 1.82 -10.65 -15.29
CA LEU A 254 2.52 -9.37 -15.42
C LEU A 254 2.63 -8.91 -16.87
N ARG A 255 2.95 -9.82 -17.80
CA ARG A 255 2.99 -9.55 -19.24
C ARG A 255 1.64 -9.11 -19.77
N TRP A 256 0.56 -9.74 -19.31
CA TRP A 256 -0.80 -9.34 -19.63
C TRP A 256 -1.08 -7.89 -19.21
N ALA A 257 -0.68 -7.48 -18.01
CA ALA A 257 -0.84 -6.10 -17.57
C ALA A 257 -0.02 -5.12 -18.42
N LEU A 258 1.22 -5.47 -18.78
CA LEU A 258 2.04 -4.65 -19.69
C LEU A 258 1.40 -4.50 -21.08
N GLN A 259 0.87 -5.58 -21.66
CA GLN A 259 0.20 -5.54 -22.97
C GLN A 259 -1.13 -4.78 -22.96
N ARG A 260 -1.70 -4.50 -21.78
CA ARG A 260 -2.81 -3.55 -21.62
C ARG A 260 -2.36 -2.08 -21.58
N GLY A 261 -1.05 -1.82 -21.75
CA GLY A 261 -0.48 -0.47 -21.71
C GLY A 261 -0.33 0.08 -20.28
N LEU A 262 -0.11 -0.80 -19.30
CA LEU A 262 0.07 -0.42 -17.89
C LEU A 262 1.54 -0.57 -17.51
N SER A 263 2.04 0.31 -16.64
CA SER A 263 3.21 -0.03 -15.81
C SER A 263 2.76 -0.88 -14.61
N ILE A 264 3.67 -1.63 -14.01
CA ILE A 264 3.39 -2.58 -12.94
C ILE A 264 4.38 -2.45 -11.79
N VAL A 265 3.91 -2.67 -10.56
CA VAL A 265 4.76 -2.67 -9.35
C VAL A 265 4.61 -3.97 -8.55
N PRO A 266 5.01 -5.14 -9.11
CA PRO A 266 4.98 -6.39 -8.37
C PRO A 266 5.88 -6.31 -7.13
N LYS A 267 5.34 -6.74 -5.98
CA LYS A 267 6.09 -6.84 -4.72
C LYS A 267 6.67 -8.25 -4.57
N SER A 268 7.93 -8.35 -4.17
CA SER A 268 8.55 -9.59 -3.69
C SER A 268 9.71 -9.23 -2.77
N CYS A 269 10.02 -10.12 -1.81
CA CYS A 269 11.26 -10.10 -1.03
C CYS A 269 12.12 -11.35 -1.29
N THR A 270 11.71 -12.18 -2.25
CA THR A 270 12.42 -13.40 -2.66
C THR A 270 13.25 -13.07 -3.90
N PRO A 271 14.60 -13.09 -3.84
CA PRO A 271 15.47 -12.66 -4.95
C PRO A 271 15.19 -13.34 -6.29
N VAL A 272 14.90 -14.65 -6.27
CA VAL A 272 14.56 -15.41 -7.50
C VAL A 272 13.30 -14.85 -8.16
N ARG A 273 12.23 -14.63 -7.39
CA ARG A 273 10.98 -14.05 -7.91
C ARG A 273 11.17 -12.60 -8.37
N ILE A 274 12.03 -11.83 -7.71
CA ILE A 274 12.34 -10.46 -8.13
C ILE A 274 12.98 -10.48 -9.53
N ARG A 275 13.98 -11.33 -9.73
CA ARG A 275 14.64 -11.48 -11.03
C ARG A 275 13.70 -11.98 -12.12
N GLU A 276 12.84 -12.92 -11.79
CA GLU A 276 11.84 -13.48 -12.69
C GLU A 276 10.80 -12.43 -13.12
N ASN A 277 10.33 -11.59 -12.18
CA ASN A 277 9.26 -10.62 -12.42
C ASN A 277 9.63 -9.43 -13.35
N ILE A 278 10.90 -9.28 -13.73
CA ILE A 278 11.33 -8.28 -14.74
C ILE A 278 11.62 -8.89 -16.11
N GLN A 279 11.71 -10.23 -16.20
CA GLN A 279 11.89 -10.97 -17.45
C GLN A 279 10.55 -11.12 -18.16
N LEU A 280 10.11 -10.03 -18.80
CA LEU A 280 8.77 -9.90 -19.39
C LEU A 280 8.78 -9.43 -20.86
N PHE A 281 9.97 -9.32 -21.47
CA PHE A 281 10.14 -8.61 -22.75
C PHE A 281 10.68 -9.50 -23.88
N ASP A 282 10.95 -10.78 -23.59
CA ASP A 282 11.36 -11.82 -24.51
C ASP A 282 10.19 -12.66 -25.06
N PHE A 283 8.97 -12.42 -24.59
CA PHE A 283 7.75 -13.05 -25.09
C PHE A 283 6.55 -12.08 -25.14
N SER A 284 5.49 -12.51 -25.81
CA SER A 284 4.21 -11.80 -25.86
C SER A 284 3.05 -12.79 -25.85
N LEU A 285 1.97 -12.40 -25.19
CA LEU A 285 0.70 -13.11 -25.23
C LEU A 285 -0.03 -12.79 -26.54
N THR A 286 -0.61 -13.80 -27.15
CA THR A 286 -1.52 -13.69 -28.30
C THR A 286 -2.81 -12.97 -27.93
N GLU A 287 -3.56 -12.49 -28.93
CA GLU A 287 -4.86 -11.84 -28.71
C GLU A 287 -5.84 -12.77 -27.97
N ASP A 288 -5.86 -14.06 -28.32
CA ASP A 288 -6.72 -15.07 -27.68
C ASP A 288 -6.34 -15.29 -26.21
N GLU A 289 -5.04 -15.35 -25.90
CA GLU A 289 -4.56 -15.47 -24.51
C GLU A 289 -4.89 -14.22 -23.70
N MET A 290 -4.68 -13.02 -24.28
CA MET A 290 -5.05 -11.75 -23.66
C MET A 290 -6.55 -11.68 -23.37
N ALA A 291 -7.40 -12.13 -24.31
CA ALA A 291 -8.85 -12.20 -24.15
C ALA A 291 -9.24 -13.23 -23.07
N ALA A 292 -8.63 -14.41 -23.08
CA ALA A 292 -8.90 -15.47 -22.11
C ALA A 292 -8.58 -15.05 -20.67
N ILE A 293 -7.49 -14.32 -20.45
CA ILE A 293 -7.15 -13.75 -19.14
C ILE A 293 -8.13 -12.65 -18.74
N SER A 294 -8.55 -11.81 -19.69
CA SER A 294 -9.47 -10.71 -19.42
C SER A 294 -10.88 -11.20 -19.05
N LEU A 295 -11.30 -12.35 -19.57
CA LEU A 295 -12.56 -13.02 -19.19
C LEU A 295 -12.58 -13.52 -17.74
N LEU A 296 -11.44 -13.51 -17.03
CA LEU A 296 -11.38 -13.86 -15.61
C LEU A 296 -11.91 -12.75 -14.70
N ASP A 297 -12.25 -11.57 -15.23
CA ASP A 297 -12.71 -10.44 -14.41
C ASP A 297 -13.95 -10.82 -13.60
N LYS A 298 -13.84 -10.68 -12.28
CA LYS A 298 -14.95 -10.91 -11.34
C LYS A 298 -15.43 -9.59 -10.75
N HIS A 299 -14.88 -8.46 -11.21
CA HIS A 299 -15.09 -7.13 -10.62
C HIS A 299 -14.80 -7.10 -9.11
N LYS A 300 -13.86 -7.93 -8.64
CA LYS A 300 -13.57 -8.13 -7.23
C LYS A 300 -12.33 -7.35 -6.80
N ARG A 301 -12.54 -6.14 -6.32
CA ARG A 301 -11.51 -5.30 -5.71
C ARG A 301 -11.08 -5.86 -4.35
N LEU A 302 -9.78 -6.04 -4.14
CA LEU A 302 -9.18 -6.50 -2.89
C LEU A 302 -8.86 -5.34 -1.95
N VAL A 303 -8.28 -4.26 -2.48
CA VAL A 303 -7.76 -3.12 -1.74
C VAL A 303 -8.82 -2.02 -1.67
N THR A 304 -9.59 -2.05 -0.60
CA THR A 304 -10.51 -0.97 -0.20
C THR A 304 -9.88 -0.16 0.94
N LEU A 305 -10.30 1.10 1.11
CA LEU A 305 -9.84 1.90 2.24
C LEU A 305 -10.16 1.20 3.58
N GLU A 306 -11.33 0.58 3.69
CA GLU A 306 -11.73 -0.22 4.86
C GLU A 306 -10.73 -1.35 5.15
N ASN A 307 -10.32 -2.10 4.13
CA ASN A 307 -9.33 -3.17 4.28
C ASN A 307 -7.92 -2.66 4.60
N CYS A 308 -7.59 -1.41 4.23
CA CYS A 308 -6.33 -0.76 4.59
C CYS A 308 -6.32 -0.26 6.05
N LEU A 309 -7.48 0.06 6.61
CA LEU A 309 -7.65 0.57 7.98
C LEU A 309 -8.11 -0.57 8.88
N PHE A 310 -7.18 -1.44 9.27
CA PHE A 310 -7.39 -2.78 9.86
C PHE A 310 -8.37 -2.89 11.05
N THR A 311 -8.88 -1.81 11.64
CA THR A 311 -9.90 -1.83 12.70
C THR A 311 -10.70 -0.54 12.76
N THR A 312 -11.48 -0.19 11.74
CA THR A 312 -12.41 0.94 11.88
C THR A 312 -13.81 0.46 12.24
N THR A 313 -14.12 0.43 13.55
CA THR A 313 -15.48 0.74 13.97
C THR A 313 -15.71 2.21 13.61
N VAL A 314 -16.11 2.49 12.37
CA VAL A 314 -16.65 3.82 12.01
C VAL A 314 -17.90 3.96 12.87
N LEU A 315 -17.80 4.75 13.95
CA LEU A 315 -18.85 5.07 14.93
C LEU A 315 -20.26 4.62 14.49
N GLY A 316 -20.62 3.39 14.86
CA GLY A 316 -22.00 2.89 14.88
C GLY A 316 -22.77 2.74 13.55
N CYS A 317 -22.16 2.85 12.37
CA CYS A 317 -22.90 2.70 11.11
C CYS A 317 -22.50 1.43 10.36
N ARG A 318 -23.31 0.37 10.48
CA ARG A 318 -23.35 -0.72 9.48
C ARG A 318 -23.98 -0.17 8.20
N CYS A 319 -23.20 0.46 7.33
CA CYS A 319 -23.60 0.72 5.94
C CYS A 319 -22.84 -0.23 5.00
N PRO A 320 -23.42 -0.62 3.85
CA PRO A 320 -22.76 -1.49 2.88
C PRO A 320 -21.48 -0.83 2.33
N PRO A 321 -20.52 -1.60 1.79
CA PRO A 321 -19.25 -1.08 1.30
C PRO A 321 -19.45 -0.28 0.01
N ILE A 322 -19.85 0.98 0.15
CA ILE A 322 -19.86 1.99 -0.91
C ILE A 322 -18.81 3.02 -0.50
N LEU A 323 -17.55 2.72 -0.79
CA LEU A 323 -16.43 3.67 -0.67
C LEU A 323 -15.86 4.05 -2.05
N TRP A 324 -16.72 3.99 -3.08
CA TRP A 324 -16.41 4.48 -4.43
C TRP A 324 -17.38 5.56 -4.92
N GLU A 325 -18.50 5.76 -4.24
CA GLU A 325 -19.45 6.82 -4.54
C GLU A 325 -19.73 7.60 -3.26
N SER A 326 -19.00 8.70 -3.05
CA SER A 326 -19.68 9.80 -2.37
C SER A 326 -20.71 10.32 -3.38
N ARG A 327 -21.99 10.34 -3.02
CA ARG A 327 -23.08 10.84 -3.88
C ARG A 327 -22.84 12.28 -4.40
N ASP A 328 -21.88 13.00 -3.83
CA ASP A 328 -21.49 14.35 -4.22
C ASP A 328 -20.19 14.44 -5.05
N GLY A 329 -19.47 13.33 -5.29
CA GLY A 329 -18.19 13.32 -6.01
C GLY A 329 -17.04 14.05 -5.30
N ARG A 330 -17.21 14.45 -4.04
CA ARG A 330 -16.23 15.23 -3.25
C ARG A 330 -15.26 14.37 -2.42
N GLY A 331 -15.46 13.05 -2.36
CA GLY A 331 -14.65 12.18 -1.48
C GLY A 331 -14.99 12.34 0.00
N ARG A 332 -16.17 12.88 0.34
CA ARG A 332 -16.63 13.08 1.72
C ARG A 332 -17.18 11.78 2.32
N LEU A 333 -16.82 11.48 3.57
CA LEU A 333 -17.48 10.46 4.37
C LEU A 333 -18.82 11.03 4.88
N TYR A 334 -19.96 10.43 4.51
CA TYR A 334 -21.25 10.86 5.06
C TYR A 334 -21.32 10.50 6.55
N ARG A 335 -21.38 11.51 7.41
CA ARG A 335 -21.97 11.40 8.75
C ARG A 335 -23.48 11.45 8.55
N LEU A 336 -24.18 10.32 8.61
CA LEU A 336 -25.63 10.37 8.79
C LEU A 336 -25.89 11.02 10.16
N LEU A 337 -26.45 12.23 10.13
CA LEU A 337 -27.03 12.87 11.32
C LEU A 337 -28.05 11.90 11.94
N PRO A 338 -28.21 11.91 13.28
CA PRO A 338 -29.11 10.98 13.96
C PRO A 338 -30.52 11.15 13.40
N ALA A 339 -31.19 10.03 13.11
CA ALA A 339 -32.56 10.02 12.66
C ALA A 339 -33.42 10.85 13.62
N ALA A 340 -33.88 12.01 13.16
CA ALA A 340 -34.93 12.75 13.82
C ALA A 340 -36.25 11.99 13.62
N ALA A 341 -36.68 11.25 14.64
CA ALA A 341 -38.06 11.20 15.14
C ALA A 341 -38.17 10.05 16.17
N PRO A 342 -38.73 10.29 17.36
CA PRO A 342 -39.04 9.22 18.30
C PRO A 342 -40.20 8.38 17.73
N CYS A 343 -39.97 7.08 17.55
CA CYS A 343 -41.05 6.12 17.34
C CYS A 343 -41.96 6.14 18.59
N VAL A 344 -43.18 6.65 18.41
CA VAL A 344 -44.30 6.43 19.32
C VAL A 344 -44.56 4.92 19.33
N ALA A 345 -44.39 4.28 20.50
CA ALA A 345 -44.74 2.88 20.68
C ALA A 345 -46.26 2.69 20.57
N PRO A 346 -46.76 1.62 19.92
CA PRO A 346 -48.18 1.30 19.94
C PRO A 346 -48.62 0.86 21.34
N ALA A 347 -49.79 1.35 21.73
CA ALA A 347 -50.39 1.13 23.04
C ALA A 347 -50.56 -0.35 23.38
N THR A 348 -49.95 -0.78 24.48
CA THR A 348 -50.38 -1.98 25.22
C THR A 348 -51.27 -1.55 26.37
N THR A 349 -52.54 -1.91 26.25
CA THR A 349 -53.55 -1.87 27.30
C THR A 349 -53.16 -2.80 28.45
N THR A 350 -52.98 -2.24 29.64
CA THR A 350 -53.11 -2.98 30.90
C THR A 350 -53.65 -2.04 31.99
N THR A 351 -54.92 -2.30 32.31
CA THR A 351 -55.63 -2.13 33.58
C THR A 351 -55.08 -1.18 34.66
N THR A 352 -55.94 -0.21 34.97
CA THR A 352 -55.94 0.78 36.05
C THR A 352 -55.97 0.19 37.47
N SER A 353 -55.23 0.82 38.38
CA SER A 353 -55.69 1.15 39.74
C SER A 353 -54.89 2.31 40.36
N SER A 354 -55.60 3.40 40.72
CA SER A 354 -55.38 4.39 41.82
C SER A 354 -53.95 4.90 42.12
N SER A 355 -53.63 6.19 42.30
CA SER A 355 -54.35 7.33 42.91
C SER A 355 -53.48 8.62 42.80
N SER A 356 -54.14 9.79 42.80
CA SER A 356 -53.74 11.16 43.29
C SER A 356 -52.24 11.54 43.37
N THR A 357 -51.75 12.72 42.97
CA THR A 357 -52.23 14.09 43.27
C THR A 357 -51.38 15.14 42.48
N THR A 358 -51.96 16.31 42.24
CA THR A 358 -51.40 17.65 41.86
C THR A 358 -50.05 18.00 42.54
N THR A 359 -49.15 18.87 42.02
CA THR A 359 -49.32 20.31 41.69
C THR A 359 -48.04 20.88 41.03
N ALA A 360 -48.16 22.10 40.47
CA ALA A 360 -47.21 22.87 39.69
C ALA A 360 -46.06 23.56 40.47
N ALA A 361 -45.05 24.01 39.69
CA ALA A 361 -44.52 25.39 39.63
C ALA A 361 -43.03 25.63 39.90
N ALA A 362 -42.49 26.49 39.02
CA ALA A 362 -41.56 27.60 39.24
C ALA A 362 -40.04 27.39 39.05
N ALA A 363 -39.54 28.33 38.23
CA ALA A 363 -38.17 28.64 37.84
C ALA A 363 -37.26 29.05 39.01
N GLN A 364 -35.94 28.97 38.78
CA GLN A 364 -35.03 30.09 39.09
C GLN A 364 -33.66 29.94 38.40
N THR A 365 -33.12 31.12 38.09
CA THR A 365 -31.94 31.53 37.32
C THR A 365 -30.61 31.49 38.10
N LEU A 366 -29.51 31.14 37.40
CA LEU A 366 -28.12 31.70 37.34
C LEU A 366 -27.36 32.07 38.67
N PRO A 367 -26.01 32.17 38.72
CA PRO A 367 -25.08 32.53 37.62
C PRO A 367 -23.69 31.83 37.57
N GLU A 368 -22.95 32.19 36.52
CA GLU A 368 -21.51 32.00 36.30
C GLU A 368 -20.65 32.86 37.25
N VAL A 369 -19.43 32.39 37.55
CA VAL A 369 -18.27 33.21 37.93
C VAL A 369 -17.01 32.55 37.32
N GLY A 370 -16.26 33.29 36.50
CA GLY A 370 -14.92 32.92 36.04
C GLY A 370 -13.83 33.42 36.99
N VAL A 371 -12.55 33.13 36.66
CA VAL A 371 -11.40 34.07 36.67
C VAL A 371 -10.04 33.31 36.74
N GLU A 372 -9.16 33.74 35.82
CA GLU A 372 -7.69 33.86 35.79
C GLU A 372 -6.68 32.70 35.71
N GLN A 373 -5.72 32.97 34.83
CA GLN A 373 -4.42 32.36 34.63
C GLN A 373 -3.40 32.82 35.68
N THR A 374 -2.44 31.95 35.98
CA THR A 374 -1.08 32.35 36.38
C THR A 374 -0.07 31.42 35.73
N VAL A 375 0.94 32.03 35.09
CA VAL A 375 2.17 31.42 34.58
C VAL A 375 3.22 31.54 35.68
N GLN A 376 3.99 30.48 35.92
CA GLN A 376 5.30 30.60 36.55
C GLN A 376 6.25 29.50 36.08
N ASP A 377 7.45 29.93 35.72
CA ASP A 377 8.58 29.15 35.21
C ASP A 377 9.18 28.19 36.25
N GLY A 378 9.73 27.07 35.77
CA GLY A 378 10.58 26.15 36.53
C GLY A 378 11.33 25.22 35.60
N VAL A 379 12.64 25.40 35.53
CA VAL A 379 13.61 24.63 34.73
C VAL A 379 14.21 23.50 35.58
N ASP A 380 14.40 22.36 34.91
CA ASP A 380 15.37 21.27 35.12
C ASP A 380 15.14 20.11 36.10
N GLU A 381 15.68 18.96 35.64
CA GLU A 381 16.03 17.72 36.34
C GLU A 381 14.93 16.73 36.73
N ASP A 382 14.45 15.89 35.79
CA ASP A 382 14.15 14.47 36.10
C ASP A 382 13.96 13.52 34.89
N ARG A 383 14.79 13.67 33.84
CA ARG A 383 14.69 12.83 32.62
C ARG A 383 15.55 11.56 32.64
N ASP A 384 16.40 11.35 33.65
CA ASP A 384 17.44 10.30 33.63
C ASP A 384 17.24 9.14 34.65
N LYS A 385 16.02 8.98 35.18
CA LYS A 385 15.72 7.89 36.16
C LYS A 385 14.60 6.93 35.74
N ARG A 386 14.11 7.00 34.51
CA ARG A 386 13.11 6.03 33.99
C ARG A 386 13.64 5.03 32.96
N GLU A 387 14.94 5.04 32.67
CA GLU A 387 15.58 4.13 31.70
C GLU A 387 16.41 2.99 32.31
N GLN A 388 16.42 2.80 33.64
CA GLN A 388 17.18 1.71 34.29
C GLN A 388 16.34 0.72 35.12
N GLN A 389 15.02 0.60 34.86
CA GLN A 389 14.17 -0.34 35.59
C GLN A 389 13.23 -1.16 34.70
N ALA A 390 13.69 -1.53 33.51
CA ALA A 390 13.01 -2.52 32.64
C ALA A 390 14.00 -3.51 31.96
N GLN A 391 15.19 -3.70 32.54
CA GLN A 391 16.10 -4.79 32.20
C GLN A 391 16.12 -5.78 33.36
N GLY A 392 15.57 -6.96 33.11
CA GLY A 392 15.59 -8.10 34.02
C GLY A 392 14.19 -8.60 34.34
N VAL A 393 13.68 -9.56 33.55
CA VAL A 393 13.09 -10.84 34.00
C VAL A 393 12.81 -11.73 32.75
N ASP A 394 13.46 -12.89 32.74
CA ASP A 394 13.21 -14.18 32.08
C ASP A 394 13.02 -14.31 30.55
N GLU A 395 14.14 -14.57 29.88
CA GLU A 395 14.24 -15.53 28.78
C GLU A 395 14.20 -16.97 29.32
N ALA A 396 13.02 -17.59 29.41
CA ALA A 396 12.88 -19.06 29.44
C ALA A 396 11.40 -19.46 29.37
N LYS A 397 10.82 -19.50 28.17
CA LYS A 397 9.71 -20.39 27.75
C LYS A 397 9.18 -19.93 26.39
N LEU A 398 9.66 -20.55 25.32
CA LEU A 398 8.96 -20.79 24.04
C LEU A 398 9.94 -21.46 23.06
N LEU A 399 10.44 -22.64 23.43
CA LEU A 399 11.08 -23.57 22.50
C LEU A 399 10.52 -24.96 22.80
N GLY A 400 9.47 -25.34 22.08
CA GLY A 400 9.01 -26.73 22.00
C GLY A 400 9.67 -27.39 20.79
N ARG A 401 10.73 -28.16 21.03
CA ARG A 401 11.17 -29.23 20.12
C ARG A 401 10.47 -30.54 20.56
N PRO A 402 10.08 -31.44 19.64
CA PRO A 402 9.82 -32.83 19.99
C PRO A 402 11.13 -33.60 20.10
N GLU A 403 11.25 -34.43 21.14
CA GLU A 403 12.35 -35.36 21.37
C GLU A 403 12.18 -36.66 20.55
N ASP A 404 13.32 -37.17 20.09
CA ASP A 404 13.51 -38.50 19.51
C ASP A 404 13.42 -39.60 20.59
N GLY A 405 12.74 -40.69 20.25
CA GLY A 405 12.72 -41.94 21.02
C GLY A 405 13.65 -42.97 20.39
N VAL A 406 14.64 -43.39 21.17
CA VAL A 406 15.66 -44.41 20.88
C VAL A 406 15.07 -45.83 20.90
N VAL A 407 15.50 -46.69 19.97
CA VAL A 407 15.64 -48.14 20.18
C VAL A 407 16.99 -48.58 19.62
N GLU A 408 17.85 -49.07 20.51
CA GLU A 408 19.14 -49.71 20.23
C GLU A 408 18.99 -51.20 19.85
N VAL A 409 19.79 -51.67 18.89
CA VAL A 409 20.62 -52.90 18.85
C VAL A 409 21.22 -52.97 17.44
N GLY A 410 22.48 -53.27 17.15
CA GLY A 410 23.65 -53.71 17.90
C GLY A 410 24.80 -53.81 16.88
N GLU A 411 26.03 -53.76 17.38
CA GLU A 411 27.29 -53.78 16.63
C GLU A 411 27.46 -55.04 15.77
N ASP A 412 28.10 -54.91 14.60
CA ASP A 412 29.27 -55.72 14.29
C ASP A 412 30.09 -55.14 13.12
N ILE A 413 31.39 -55.22 13.35
CA ILE A 413 32.57 -54.79 12.58
C ILE A 413 32.81 -55.76 11.41
N ASP A 414 33.31 -55.28 10.25
CA ASP A 414 34.60 -55.73 9.67
C ASP A 414 34.87 -55.16 8.26
N ASP A 415 36.17 -55.10 7.99
CA ASP A 415 36.98 -54.39 7.01
C ASP A 415 36.77 -54.66 5.51
N GLY A 416 37.35 -53.78 4.67
CA GLY A 416 37.90 -54.20 3.38
C GLY A 416 37.94 -53.16 2.26
N ASP A 417 39.10 -52.49 2.14
CA ASP A 417 39.80 -52.00 0.94
C ASP A 417 39.15 -52.28 -0.45
N GLY A 418 39.18 -51.41 -1.45
CA GLY A 418 40.29 -50.56 -1.88
C GLY A 418 40.57 -50.82 -3.38
N GLN A 419 40.16 -49.84 -4.20
CA GLN A 419 40.71 -49.46 -5.52
C GLN A 419 40.50 -50.32 -6.80
N PRO A 420 40.58 -49.66 -7.99
CA PRO A 420 40.03 -50.13 -9.25
C PRO A 420 41.09 -50.70 -10.22
N LEU A 421 40.66 -51.48 -11.20
CA LEU A 421 41.51 -51.95 -12.30
C LEU A 421 41.10 -51.32 -13.64
N GLN A 422 42.10 -50.72 -14.30
CA GLN A 422 42.17 -50.40 -15.72
C GLN A 422 42.60 -51.64 -16.53
N GLY A 423 42.34 -51.62 -17.84
CA GLY A 423 42.88 -52.52 -18.87
C GLY A 423 41.91 -52.62 -20.06
N GLU A 424 42.04 -51.78 -21.09
CA GLU A 424 42.82 -51.97 -22.33
C GLU A 424 42.17 -52.94 -23.36
N GLY A 425 42.13 -52.52 -24.64
CA GLY A 425 42.10 -53.46 -25.78
C GLY A 425 41.15 -53.15 -26.96
N GLU A 426 41.70 -52.42 -27.93
CA GLU A 426 41.45 -52.27 -29.39
C GLU A 426 40.56 -53.23 -30.24
N GLU A 427 40.25 -52.70 -31.44
CA GLU A 427 39.87 -53.32 -32.73
C GLU A 427 38.39 -53.69 -33.02
N ARG A 428 37.66 -52.80 -33.73
CA ARG A 428 37.42 -52.84 -35.19
C ARG A 428 36.49 -51.74 -35.68
#